data_AF-A0A7I7S2M8-F1
#
_entry.id   AF-A0A7I7S2M8-F1
#
_cell.length_a   1.000
_cell.length_b   1.000
_cell.length_c   1.000
_cell.angle_alpha   90.00
_cell.angle_beta   90.00
_cell.angle_gamma   90.00
#
_symmetry.space_group_name_H-M   'P 1'
#
loop_
_entity.id
_entity.type
_entity.pdbx_description
1 polymer ?
#
loop_
_entity_poly.entity_id
_entity_poly.type
_entity_poly.pdbx_seq_one_letter_code
_entity_poly.pdbx_strand_id
1 'polypeptide(L)'
;MRRRLTLVVAIAACTAAPLLCAGTAGAEPPPPPVVTTLPERPAPTGTTPFADDPSIVDARPQTIESWSRLPAEDAIAVHFATGTPECYGAAADVQETTDIVAVKLRTGMRADAVGRACIAIGLTGTLELPLRAPLGNRAVLGIT
;
A
#
# COMPACT_ATOMS: atom_id res chain seq x y z
N MET A 1 -5.96 -92.07 16.81
CA MET A 1 -4.99 -91.50 15.85
C MET A 1 -4.90 -89.99 16.08
N ARG A 2 -3.69 -89.45 16.24
CA ARG A 2 -3.40 -88.04 16.56
C ARG A 2 -3.28 -87.21 15.26
N ARG A 3 -3.93 -86.03 15.20
CA ARG A 3 -3.61 -84.90 14.29
C ARG A 3 -4.22 -83.63 14.91
N ARG A 4 -3.48 -82.90 15.75
CA ARG A 4 -2.55 -81.78 15.47
C ARG A 4 -3.23 -80.49 14.97
N LEU A 5 -3.21 -79.48 15.86
CA LEU A 5 -2.99 -78.02 15.69
C LEU A 5 -3.92 -77.27 14.69
N THR A 6 -4.35 -76.03 14.95
CA THR A 6 -3.49 -74.87 15.22
C THR A 6 -4.30 -73.69 15.77
N LEU A 7 -3.79 -73.05 16.81
CA LEU A 7 -4.26 -71.80 17.42
C LEU A 7 -3.88 -70.62 16.49
N VAL A 8 -4.81 -69.75 16.12
CA VAL A 8 -4.49 -68.48 15.44
C VAL A 8 -4.77 -67.34 16.42
N VAL A 9 -3.70 -66.76 16.94
CA VAL A 9 -3.68 -65.54 17.76
C VAL A 9 -3.82 -64.35 16.81
N ALA A 10 -4.90 -63.58 16.95
CA ALA A 10 -5.07 -62.32 16.23
C ALA A 10 -4.28 -61.23 16.96
N ILE A 11 -3.08 -60.92 16.45
CA ILE A 11 -2.25 -59.80 16.91
C ILE A 11 -2.75 -58.53 16.20
N ALA A 12 -3.42 -57.66 16.95
CA ALA A 12 -3.77 -56.31 16.49
C ALA A 12 -2.50 -55.45 16.44
N ALA A 13 -2.05 -55.13 15.23
CA ALA A 13 -0.88 -54.28 15.00
C ALA A 13 -1.27 -52.79 15.10
N CYS A 14 -0.79 -52.11 16.14
CA CYS A 14 -0.77 -50.65 16.24
C CYS A 14 0.22 -50.09 15.21
N THR A 15 -0.28 -49.47 14.15
CA THR A 15 0.53 -48.71 13.20
C THR A 15 0.87 -47.33 13.79
N ALA A 16 2.12 -47.15 14.18
CA ALA A 16 2.66 -45.85 14.57
C ALA A 16 2.90 -45.00 13.30
N ALA A 17 2.12 -43.93 13.14
CA ALA A 17 2.35 -42.94 12.09
C ALA A 17 3.42 -41.93 12.55
N PRO A 18 4.47 -41.65 11.75
CA PRO A 18 5.44 -40.62 12.08
C PRO A 18 4.82 -39.23 11.89
N LEU A 19 4.82 -38.44 12.96
CA LEU A 19 4.52 -37.00 12.94
C LEU A 19 5.59 -36.28 12.10
N LEU A 20 5.26 -35.95 10.85
CA LEU A 20 6.00 -34.97 10.08
C LEU A 20 5.79 -33.59 10.73
N CYS A 21 6.82 -33.08 11.43
CA CYS A 21 6.92 -31.67 11.77
C CYS A 21 7.18 -30.87 10.48
N ALA A 22 6.11 -30.58 9.75
CA ALA A 22 6.15 -29.56 8.69
C ALA A 22 6.41 -28.21 9.38
N GLY A 23 7.63 -27.71 9.28
CA GLY A 23 7.98 -26.38 9.76
C GLY A 23 7.09 -25.36 9.08
N THR A 24 6.21 -24.72 9.83
CA THR A 24 5.49 -23.54 9.37
C THR A 24 6.53 -22.44 9.18
N ALA A 25 6.86 -22.13 7.93
CA ALA A 25 7.52 -20.89 7.58
C ALA A 25 6.60 -19.75 8.04
N GLY A 26 6.85 -19.18 9.22
CA GLY A 26 6.11 -18.03 9.72
C GLY A 26 6.41 -16.85 8.81
N ALA A 27 5.38 -16.28 8.18
CA ALA A 27 5.51 -14.99 7.53
C ALA A 27 5.84 -13.93 8.60
N GLU A 28 6.90 -13.16 8.39
CA GLU A 28 7.23 -12.05 9.28
C GLU A 28 6.14 -10.97 9.17
N PRO A 29 5.69 -10.37 10.28
CA PRO A 29 4.74 -9.27 10.23
C PRO A 29 5.26 -8.11 9.36
N PRO A 30 4.39 -7.43 8.59
CA PRO A 30 4.82 -6.25 7.85
C PRO A 30 5.33 -5.15 8.80
N PRO A 31 6.28 -4.32 8.37
CA PRO A 31 6.74 -3.19 9.18
C PRO A 31 5.56 -2.24 9.48
N PRO A 32 5.60 -1.56 10.64
CA PRO A 32 4.58 -0.56 10.95
C PRO A 32 4.65 0.62 9.97
N PRO A 33 3.53 1.33 9.76
CA PRO A 33 3.52 2.53 8.92
C PRO A 33 4.38 3.64 9.52
N VAL A 34 5.06 4.38 8.65
CA VAL A 34 5.87 5.55 9.02
C VAL A 34 5.01 6.81 8.87
N VAL A 35 4.99 7.63 9.92
CA VAL A 35 4.30 8.93 9.92
C VAL A 35 5.35 10.04 9.89
N THR A 36 5.24 10.94 8.93
CA THR A 36 6.21 12.04 8.74
C THR A 36 5.48 13.37 8.61
N THR A 37 5.93 14.40 9.31
CA THR A 37 5.46 15.78 9.08
C THR A 37 5.96 16.28 7.74
N LEU A 38 5.05 16.69 6.87
CA LEU A 38 5.38 17.13 5.52
C LEU A 38 5.71 18.63 5.50
N PRO A 39 6.80 19.03 4.82
CA PRO A 39 7.15 20.44 4.72
C PRO A 39 6.20 21.17 3.76
N GLU A 40 5.70 22.33 4.19
CA GLU A 40 5.01 23.29 3.32
C GLU A 40 6.05 23.96 2.42
N ARG A 41 5.90 23.83 1.10
CA ARG A 41 6.76 24.48 0.09
C ARG A 41 5.89 25.01 -1.05
N PRO A 42 6.32 26.09 -1.75
CA PRO A 42 5.69 26.46 -3.01
C PRO A 42 5.67 25.27 -3.97
N ALA A 43 4.63 25.17 -4.80
CA ALA A 43 4.55 24.14 -5.82
C ALA A 43 5.82 24.18 -6.70
N PRO A 44 6.50 23.03 -6.91
CA PRO A 44 7.64 22.98 -7.82
C PRO A 44 7.25 23.43 -9.22
N THR A 45 8.18 24.04 -9.95
CA THR A 45 7.95 24.38 -11.37
C THR A 45 7.90 23.11 -12.21
N GLY A 46 6.91 23.00 -13.11
CA GLY A 46 6.81 21.87 -14.03
C GLY A 46 6.22 20.59 -13.42
N THR A 47 5.41 20.70 -12.35
CA THR A 47 4.65 19.56 -11.84
C THR A 47 3.65 19.06 -12.87
N THR A 48 3.43 17.75 -12.86
CA THR A 48 2.43 17.09 -13.69
C THR A 48 1.18 16.82 -12.86
N PRO A 49 0.00 17.31 -13.24
CA PRO A 49 -1.22 17.07 -12.46
C PRO A 49 -1.68 15.62 -12.58
N PHE A 50 -2.05 15.04 -11.44
CA PHE A 50 -2.71 13.74 -11.33
C PHE A 50 -4.13 13.93 -10.80
N ALA A 51 -5.04 13.07 -11.24
CA ALA A 51 -6.35 12.90 -10.62
C ALA A 51 -6.30 11.71 -9.66
N ASP A 52 -7.10 11.77 -8.60
CA ASP A 52 -7.27 10.63 -7.69
C ASP A 52 -7.91 9.47 -8.44
N ASP A 53 -7.23 8.33 -8.46
CA ASP A 53 -7.61 7.12 -9.18
C ASP A 53 -7.47 5.90 -8.26
N PRO A 54 -8.55 5.49 -7.56
CA PRO A 54 -8.52 4.32 -6.69
C PRO A 54 -8.43 2.99 -7.47
N SER A 55 -8.52 2.99 -8.80
CA SER A 55 -8.49 1.79 -9.63
C SER A 55 -7.07 1.33 -10.01
N ILE A 56 -6.03 2.02 -9.52
CA ILE A 56 -4.64 1.65 -9.76
C ILE A 56 -4.34 0.20 -9.38
N VAL A 57 -3.56 -0.46 -10.24
CA VAL A 57 -3.10 -1.83 -10.10
C VAL A 57 -1.72 -1.85 -9.45
N ASP A 58 -1.47 -2.87 -8.62
CA ASP A 58 -0.24 -3.03 -7.84
C ASP A 58 0.11 -1.79 -7.00
N ALA A 59 -0.90 -1.18 -6.39
CA ALA A 59 -0.76 0.02 -5.57
C ALA A 59 0.30 -0.17 -4.47
N ARG A 60 1.29 0.72 -4.43
CA ARG A 60 2.33 0.78 -3.39
C ARG A 60 2.26 2.09 -2.62
N PRO A 61 2.67 2.12 -1.34
CA PRO A 61 2.87 3.37 -0.62
C PRO A 61 3.79 4.31 -1.42
N GLN A 62 3.42 5.57 -1.46
CA GLN A 62 4.16 6.63 -2.15
C GLN A 62 4.56 7.70 -1.15
N THR A 63 5.84 8.07 -1.16
CA THR A 63 6.35 9.15 -0.33
C THR A 63 5.91 10.50 -0.90
N ILE A 64 5.30 11.32 -0.04
CA ILE A 64 5.03 12.73 -0.35
C ILE A 64 6.27 13.54 0.04
N GLU A 65 6.78 14.35 -0.88
CA GLU A 65 8.01 15.12 -0.68
C GLU A 65 7.72 16.49 -0.06
N SER A 66 6.57 17.08 -0.38
CA SER A 66 6.09 18.35 0.16
C SER A 66 4.61 18.58 -0.16
N TRP A 67 4.05 19.63 0.40
CA TRP A 67 2.72 20.10 0.06
C TRP A 67 2.70 21.63 -0.06
N SER A 68 1.69 22.16 -0.74
CA SER A 68 1.43 23.60 -0.89
C SER A 68 -0.03 23.94 -0.64
N ARG A 69 -0.29 25.15 -0.16
CA ARG A 69 -1.65 25.71 -0.11
C ARG A 69 -2.20 25.95 -1.51
N LEU A 70 -3.50 25.78 -1.65
CA LEU A 70 -4.26 26.20 -2.82
C LEU A 70 -5.02 27.50 -2.52
N PRO A 71 -5.53 28.21 -3.55
CA PRO A 71 -6.37 29.38 -3.34
C PRO A 71 -7.64 29.08 -2.53
N ALA A 72 -8.17 27.87 -2.66
CA ALA A 72 -9.25 27.36 -1.83
C ALA A 72 -8.68 26.94 -0.45
N GLU A 73 -9.30 27.41 0.63
CA GLU A 73 -8.82 27.14 1.99
C GLU A 73 -9.05 25.69 2.45
N ASP A 74 -9.99 24.99 1.81
CA ASP A 74 -10.39 23.61 2.03
C ASP A 74 -9.74 22.63 1.04
N ALA A 75 -8.57 22.98 0.50
CA ALA A 75 -7.80 22.08 -0.34
C ALA A 75 -6.29 22.29 -0.18
N ILE A 76 -5.51 21.23 -0.42
CA ILE A 76 -4.06 21.28 -0.53
C ILE A 76 -3.60 20.58 -1.80
N ALA A 77 -2.39 20.88 -2.26
CA ALA A 77 -1.72 20.09 -3.27
C ALA A 77 -0.51 19.37 -2.66
N VAL A 78 -0.39 18.07 -2.88
CA VAL A 78 0.78 17.27 -2.49
C VAL A 78 1.68 17.04 -3.69
N HIS A 79 3.00 16.98 -3.45
CA HIS A 79 4.01 16.82 -4.50
C HIS A 79 4.85 15.56 -4.23
N PHE A 80 5.04 14.74 -5.25
CA PHE A 80 5.66 13.41 -5.13
C PHE A 80 6.34 12.99 -6.44
N ALA A 81 7.39 12.17 -6.36
CA ALA A 81 8.04 11.61 -7.55
C ALA A 81 7.26 10.41 -8.09
N THR A 82 6.94 10.39 -9.38
CA THR A 82 6.15 9.31 -10.00
C THR A 82 6.54 9.12 -11.47
N GLY A 83 5.95 8.13 -12.15
CA GLY A 83 6.05 7.98 -13.59
C GLY A 83 5.08 8.90 -14.35
N THR A 84 4.88 8.66 -15.63
CA THR A 84 4.01 9.50 -16.46
C THR A 84 2.53 9.20 -16.23
N PRO A 85 1.63 10.20 -16.29
CA PRO A 85 0.20 10.03 -15.98
C PRO A 85 -0.56 9.16 -17.00
N GLU A 86 0.02 8.87 -18.16
CA GLU A 86 -0.58 7.96 -19.14
C GLU A 86 -0.43 6.49 -18.74
N CYS A 87 0.49 6.20 -17.81
CA CYS A 87 0.81 4.85 -17.36
C CYS A 87 0.59 4.66 -15.86
N TYR A 88 0.91 5.66 -15.06
CA TYR A 88 0.82 5.61 -13.61
C TYR A 88 -0.38 6.41 -13.11
N GLY A 89 -1.01 5.94 -12.04
CA GLY A 89 -2.04 6.66 -11.32
C GLY A 89 -1.61 6.92 -9.87
N ALA A 90 -2.35 7.80 -9.20
CA ALA A 90 -2.17 8.12 -7.80
C ALA A 90 -3.52 8.02 -7.08
N ALA A 91 -3.52 7.47 -5.87
CA ALA A 91 -4.70 7.34 -5.02
C ALA A 91 -4.37 7.80 -3.61
N ALA A 92 -5.20 8.67 -3.03
CA ALA A 92 -4.99 9.20 -1.69
C ALA A 92 -6.14 8.83 -0.75
N ASP A 93 -5.78 8.43 0.48
CA ASP A 93 -6.72 8.45 1.61
C ASP A 93 -6.37 9.64 2.50
N VAL A 94 -7.35 10.48 2.81
CA VAL A 94 -7.18 11.65 3.68
C VAL A 94 -7.95 11.45 4.98
N GLN A 95 -7.24 11.56 6.10
CA GLN A 95 -7.82 11.55 7.44
C GLN A 95 -7.56 12.92 8.08
N GLU A 96 -8.59 13.50 8.69
CA GLU A 96 -8.49 14.84 9.30
C GLU A 96 -8.99 14.83 10.73
N THR A 97 -8.31 15.62 11.55
CA THR A 97 -8.74 16.04 12.88
C THR A 97 -8.75 17.56 12.96
N THR A 98 -8.95 18.09 14.17
CA THR A 98 -8.81 19.51 14.49
C THR A 98 -7.40 20.04 14.28
N ASP A 99 -6.38 19.18 14.38
CA ASP A 99 -4.97 19.59 14.45
C ASP A 99 -4.14 19.08 13.27
N ILE A 100 -4.60 18.02 12.58
CA ILE A 100 -3.82 17.37 11.53
C ILE A 100 -4.65 17.00 10.30
N VAL A 101 -3.97 16.97 9.15
CA VAL A 101 -4.40 16.36 7.90
C VAL A 101 -3.38 15.26 7.59
N ALA A 102 -3.76 14.00 7.75
CA ALA A 102 -2.90 12.86 7.44
C ALA A 102 -3.26 12.26 6.09
N VAL A 103 -2.26 12.15 5.21
CA VAL A 103 -2.41 11.71 3.83
C VAL A 103 -1.65 10.40 3.64
N LYS A 104 -2.36 9.37 3.21
CA LYS A 104 -1.76 8.13 2.71
C LYS A 104 -1.84 8.14 1.19
N LEU A 105 -0.70 8.37 0.54
CA LEU A 105 -0.61 8.35 -0.92
C LEU A 105 -0.14 6.99 -1.40
N ARG A 106 -0.75 6.52 -2.47
CA ARG A 106 -0.36 5.30 -3.18
C ARG A 106 -0.22 5.59 -4.66
N THR A 107 0.74 4.96 -5.31
CA THR A 107 0.88 4.98 -6.77
C THR A 107 0.95 3.57 -7.31
N GLY A 108 0.51 3.40 -8.55
CA GLY A 108 0.50 2.12 -9.23
C GLY A 108 0.30 2.31 -10.72
N MET A 109 0.20 1.19 -11.45
CA MET A 109 -0.15 1.24 -12.87
C MET A 109 -1.63 1.60 -13.00
N ARG A 110 -1.99 2.43 -13.97
CA ARG A 110 -3.41 2.60 -14.30
C ARG A 110 -3.98 1.29 -14.84
N ALA A 111 -5.24 1.01 -14.54
CA ALA A 111 -5.90 -0.20 -15.01
C ALA A 111 -5.87 -0.33 -16.56
N ASP A 112 -6.01 0.79 -17.27
CA ASP A 112 -5.95 0.88 -18.74
C ASP A 112 -4.52 0.88 -19.33
N ALA A 113 -3.50 0.89 -18.47
CA ALA A 113 -2.09 0.89 -18.84
C ALA A 113 -1.39 -0.47 -18.65
N VAL A 114 -2.06 -1.43 -18.01
CA VAL A 114 -1.50 -2.77 -17.77
C VAL A 114 -1.14 -3.44 -19.10
N GLY A 115 0.11 -3.90 -19.21
CA GLY A 115 0.63 -4.57 -20.41
C GLY A 115 0.99 -3.65 -21.57
N ARG A 116 0.84 -2.32 -21.43
CA ARG A 116 1.30 -1.35 -22.44
C ARG A 116 2.78 -1.06 -22.29
N ALA A 117 3.39 -0.63 -23.40
CA ALA A 117 4.74 -0.08 -23.37
C ALA A 117 4.71 1.31 -22.73
N CYS A 118 5.26 1.41 -21.52
CA CYS A 118 5.40 2.65 -20.77
C CYS A 118 6.86 3.10 -20.76
N ILE A 119 7.09 4.41 -20.93
CA ILE A 119 8.44 4.97 -20.85
C ILE A 119 8.91 5.03 -19.39
N ALA A 120 10.19 4.76 -19.15
CA ALA A 120 10.78 4.82 -17.82
C ALA A 120 11.35 6.23 -17.55
N ILE A 121 10.45 7.19 -17.29
CA ILE A 121 10.81 8.57 -16.93
C ILE A 121 10.20 8.90 -15.56
N GLY A 122 11.00 9.50 -14.68
CA GLY A 122 10.54 10.06 -13.41
C GLY A 122 10.14 11.53 -13.57
N LEU A 123 8.99 11.90 -13.04
CA LEU A 123 8.43 13.25 -13.01
C LEU A 123 8.05 13.63 -11.59
N THR A 124 7.89 14.92 -11.33
CA THR A 124 7.21 15.40 -10.12
C THR A 124 5.72 15.49 -10.40
N GLY A 125 4.94 14.62 -9.78
CA GLY A 125 3.49 14.65 -9.77
C GLY A 125 2.96 15.64 -8.74
N THR A 126 1.78 16.20 -9.02
CA THR A 126 0.98 16.95 -8.06
C THR A 126 -0.43 16.39 -8.02
N LEU A 127 -0.99 16.25 -6.83
CA LEU A 127 -2.36 15.80 -6.62
C LEU A 127 -3.05 16.79 -5.68
N GLU A 128 -4.14 17.40 -6.16
CA GLU A 128 -5.00 18.23 -5.32
C GLU A 128 -5.90 17.35 -4.46
N LEU A 129 -5.93 17.64 -3.17
CA LEU A 129 -6.69 16.89 -2.17
C LEU A 129 -7.72 17.83 -1.54
N PRO A 130 -9.02 17.58 -1.76
CA PRO A 130 -10.06 18.28 -1.04
C PRO A 130 -10.03 17.88 0.44
N LEU A 131 -10.32 18.84 1.31
CA LEU A 131 -10.42 18.69 2.75
C LEU A 131 -11.87 18.88 3.19
N ARG A 132 -12.25 18.28 4.33
CA ARG A 132 -13.60 18.41 4.90
C ARG A 132 -13.81 19.73 5.65
N ALA A 133 -12.72 20.42 5.98
CA ALA A 133 -12.71 21.72 6.64
C ALA A 133 -11.50 22.55 6.14
N PRO A 134 -11.51 23.89 6.32
CA PRO A 134 -10.36 24.72 6.00
C PRO A 134 -9.06 24.22 6.67
N LEU A 135 -7.93 24.33 5.99
CA LEU A 135 -6.64 23.85 6.51
C LEU A 135 -6.23 24.59 7.79
N GLY A 136 -6.33 25.92 7.80
CA GLY A 136 -5.88 26.76 8.91
C GLY A 136 -4.41 26.50 9.27
N ASN A 137 -4.16 26.20 10.54
CA ASN A 137 -2.85 25.91 11.12
C ASN A 137 -2.58 24.40 11.31
N ARG A 138 -3.42 23.53 10.73
CA ARG A 138 -3.27 22.08 10.88
C ARG A 138 -1.96 21.60 10.26
N ALA A 139 -1.29 20.67 10.93
CA ALA A 139 -0.10 20.04 10.37
C ALA A 139 -0.49 19.02 9.30
N VAL A 140 0.26 18.97 8.20
CA VAL A 140 0.06 17.96 7.16
C VAL A 140 1.07 16.84 7.36
N LEU A 141 0.58 15.60 7.43
CA LEU A 141 1.37 14.40 7.68
C LEU A 141 1.27 13.44 6.51
N GLY A 142 2.36 12.77 6.16
CA GLY A 142 2.40 11.66 5.22
C GLY A 142 2.44 10.33 5.97
N ILE A 143 1.74 9.32 5.43
CA ILE A 143 1.75 7.94 5.93
C ILE A 143 2.22 7.01 4.81
N THR A 144 3.32 6.28 5.05
CA THR A 144 3.89 5.30 4.11
C THR A 144 4.12 3.96 4.76
#